data_AF-A0AAN9VE93-F1
#
_entry.id   AF-A0AAN9VE93-F1
#
_cell.length_a   1.000
_cell.length_b   1.000
_cell.length_c   1.000
_cell.angle_alpha   90.00
_cell.angle_beta   90.00
_cell.angle_gamma   90.00
#
_symmetry.space_group_name_H-M   'P 1'
#
loop_
_entity.id
_entity.type
_entity.pdbx_description
1 polymer ?
#
loop_
_entity_poly.entity_id
_entity_poly.type
_entity_poly.pdbx_seq_one_letter_code
_entity_poly.pdbx_strand_id
1 'polypeptide(L)'
;MNEKELETHFPTSFATNRTKCYETSTSENELYEITRLFEKKFSFSKNSASWCLPNVDLMFVNDIWKVMKLQTIKEELNNAKSQLNDFDLEDWHRHTNFTNKAGDILWKLRNEFEPEFVTQAWCKFYEIVMSFSLVPSQIGELKYFNSVHLCEAPGAFITSLNHFLQLHYPGVNWHWKATTLNPYYEGNSLTSMINDDRFIFHTLPCWTFGYDYTGDIKNLSNINHIVEEAKQMGEVLLVTADGSVDCHDKPAEQEGVVSSLHYYETIAALNILGVGGSFLLKIFTAYEAQTVCLLYLLCCAFYQVNFFKPATSKEGNSEVYVICLKYKGKDVLDPWLRKMKDFTGLQDEGKVMFPFESIPQEFIEELLICSTRFKDFQVEAIKKNIQMLGDPSVNYIIKRFKYLAVQHFMKHYKFKKISDESKEVVGKHKLKETMSQNLDPHARKGSYSDRIQKKNSVVKKLLELHEELQVFNVTWTYKHDIKWLKVSIYVCDRGQIMFCGAAQSEKNIVPLQIFYKK
;
A
#
# COMPACT_ATOMS: atom_id res chain seq x y z
N MET A 1 -61.60 -8.49 43.78
CA MET A 1 -60.59 -8.08 44.77
C MET A 1 -59.23 -8.47 44.21
N ASN A 2 -58.26 -7.54 44.32
CA ASN A 2 -56.87 -7.58 43.81
C ASN A 2 -56.08 -8.83 44.25
N GLU A 3 -54.97 -9.25 43.64
CA GLU A 3 -53.65 -8.58 43.45
C GLU A 3 -52.84 -9.36 42.37
N LYS A 4 -52.17 -8.74 41.38
CA LYS A 4 -50.71 -8.46 41.27
C LYS A 4 -49.82 -9.71 41.53
N GLU A 5 -48.85 -10.14 40.72
CA GLU A 5 -47.77 -9.46 39.98
C GLU A 5 -46.97 -10.53 39.17
N LEU A 6 -46.04 -10.09 38.31
CA LEU A 6 -44.98 -10.82 37.56
C LEU A 6 -45.25 -11.23 36.10
N GLU A 7 -45.30 -10.24 35.21
CA GLU A 7 -44.69 -10.34 33.87
C GLU A 7 -43.36 -9.56 33.87
N THR A 8 -42.26 -10.23 33.51
CA THR A 8 -40.96 -9.58 33.28
C THR A 8 -40.75 -9.39 31.78
N HIS A 9 -40.82 -8.12 31.36
CA HIS A 9 -40.51 -7.67 30.00
C HIS A 9 -39.01 -7.76 29.71
N PHE A 10 -38.63 -8.47 28.64
CA PHE A 10 -37.35 -8.28 27.96
C PHE A 10 -37.45 -7.09 27.00
N PRO A 11 -36.58 -6.06 27.10
CA PRO A 11 -36.63 -4.92 26.18
C PRO A 11 -35.89 -5.21 24.87
N THR A 12 -36.66 -5.40 23.80
CA THR A 12 -36.24 -5.12 22.42
C THR A 12 -36.03 -3.61 22.23
N SER A 13 -34.79 -3.11 22.30
CA SER A 13 -34.37 -1.92 21.54
C SER A 13 -32.86 -1.67 21.59
N PHE A 14 -32.16 -1.84 20.47
CA PHE A 14 -30.84 -1.20 20.23
C PHE A 14 -30.60 -0.79 18.77
N ALA A 15 -31.53 -1.05 17.84
CA ALA A 15 -31.30 -0.82 16.40
C ALA A 15 -31.88 0.50 15.84
N THR A 16 -32.72 1.24 16.57
CA THR A 16 -33.53 2.33 15.96
C THR A 16 -33.13 3.76 16.32
N ASN A 17 -32.15 3.99 17.22
CA ASN A 17 -31.82 5.34 17.71
C ASN A 17 -30.59 6.01 17.08
N ARG A 18 -29.83 5.39 16.18
CA ARG A 18 -28.64 6.03 15.57
C ARG A 18 -28.95 6.98 14.40
N THR A 19 -30.12 6.86 13.78
CA THR A 19 -30.41 7.54 12.50
C THR A 19 -31.08 8.90 12.65
N LYS A 20 -31.78 9.16 13.78
CA LYS A 20 -32.63 10.37 13.94
C LYS A 20 -31.90 11.69 14.25
N CYS A 21 -30.59 11.68 14.54
CA CYS A 21 -29.88 12.89 14.99
C CYS A 21 -29.10 13.65 13.89
N TYR A 22 -29.14 13.20 12.63
CA TYR A 22 -28.32 13.77 11.54
C TYR A 22 -29.13 14.35 10.36
N GLU A 23 -30.45 14.44 10.49
CA GLU A 23 -31.39 15.02 9.48
C GLU A 23 -31.45 16.56 9.53
N THR A 24 -30.35 17.21 9.92
CA THR A 24 -30.20 18.66 9.73
C THR A 24 -29.77 18.95 8.29
N SER A 25 -30.26 20.06 7.73
CA SER A 25 -29.82 20.54 6.41
C SER A 25 -28.28 20.64 6.40
N THR A 26 -27.66 20.07 5.36
CA THR A 26 -26.20 20.14 5.21
C THR A 26 -25.84 21.57 4.84
N SER A 27 -24.94 22.18 5.62
CA SER A 27 -24.46 23.54 5.33
C SER A 27 -23.57 23.57 4.08
N GLU A 28 -23.46 24.73 3.44
CA GLU A 28 -22.57 24.91 2.28
C GLU A 28 -21.10 24.60 2.63
N ASN A 29 -20.67 24.97 3.84
CA ASN A 29 -19.32 24.70 4.31
C ASN A 29 -19.04 23.20 4.50
N GLU A 30 -20.00 22.46 5.08
CA GLU A 30 -19.89 21.00 5.20
C GLU A 30 -19.79 20.33 3.81
N LEU A 31 -20.60 20.78 2.85
CA LEU A 31 -20.57 20.25 1.49
C LEU A 31 -19.25 20.55 0.78
N TYR A 32 -18.72 21.77 0.94
CA TYR A 32 -17.41 22.16 0.41
C TYR A 32 -16.29 21.29 0.99
N GLU A 33 -16.23 21.11 2.31
CA GLU A 33 -15.21 20.30 2.97
C GLU A 33 -15.26 18.83 2.55
N ILE A 34 -16.45 18.26 2.38
CA ILE A 34 -16.62 16.88 1.89
C ILE A 34 -16.22 16.77 0.42
N THR A 35 -16.61 17.73 -0.42
CA THR A 35 -16.20 17.73 -1.82
C THR A 35 -14.68 17.82 -1.94
N ARG A 36 -14.05 18.73 -1.18
CA ARG A 36 -12.59 18.86 -1.12
C ARG A 36 -11.90 17.58 -0.66
N LEU A 37 -12.52 16.81 0.24
CA LEU A 37 -11.98 15.52 0.70
C LEU A 37 -11.87 14.49 -0.44
N PHE A 38 -12.82 14.48 -1.39
CA PHE A 38 -12.83 13.56 -2.53
C PHE A 38 -12.16 14.11 -3.80
N GLU A 39 -11.84 15.40 -3.84
CA GLU A 39 -11.25 16.07 -5.02
C GLU A 39 -9.75 16.38 -4.88
N LYS A 40 -9.02 15.60 -4.06
CA LYS A 40 -7.56 15.69 -3.92
C LYS A 40 -6.85 15.10 -5.16
N LYS A 41 -7.01 15.76 -6.30
CA LYS A 41 -6.44 15.38 -7.60
C LYS A 41 -5.64 16.50 -8.25
N PHE A 42 -4.71 16.14 -9.12
CA PHE A 42 -3.95 17.01 -10.00
C PHE A 42 -3.76 16.32 -11.35
N SER A 43 -3.79 17.06 -12.45
CA SER A 43 -3.63 16.53 -13.81
C SER A 43 -2.54 17.34 -14.51
N PHE A 44 -1.57 16.66 -15.11
CA PHE A 44 -0.55 17.36 -15.89
C PHE A 44 -1.14 17.93 -17.18
N SER A 45 -0.94 19.21 -17.43
CA SER A 45 -1.35 19.90 -18.66
C SER A 45 -0.33 19.62 -19.76
N LYS A 46 -0.55 18.53 -20.49
CA LYS A 46 0.29 18.20 -21.65
C LYS A 46 0.04 19.20 -22.78
N ASN A 47 0.70 20.36 -22.74
CA ASN A 47 0.76 21.28 -23.86
C ASN A 47 1.48 20.55 -24.99
N SER A 48 0.69 20.09 -25.95
CA SER A 48 0.88 18.91 -26.80
C SER A 48 2.04 18.93 -27.81
N ALA A 49 3.05 19.80 -27.65
CA ALA A 49 4.19 19.88 -28.56
C ALA A 49 5.59 19.81 -27.91
N SER A 50 5.77 20.07 -26.61
CA SER A 50 7.13 20.24 -26.03
C SER A 50 7.67 19.02 -25.27
N TRP A 51 6.82 18.15 -24.70
CA TRP A 51 7.31 17.03 -23.89
C TRP A 51 7.58 15.80 -24.76
N CYS A 52 8.86 15.52 -24.98
CA CYS A 52 9.36 14.39 -25.73
C CYS A 52 10.43 13.65 -24.93
N LEU A 53 10.61 12.35 -25.20
CA LEU A 53 11.61 11.59 -24.49
C LEU A 53 13.02 12.10 -24.81
N PRO A 54 13.91 12.21 -23.81
CA PRO A 54 15.30 12.59 -24.04
C PRO A 54 16.02 11.58 -24.93
N ASN A 55 17.15 11.96 -25.53
CA ASN A 55 17.98 11.01 -26.25
C ASN A 55 18.39 9.83 -25.33
N VAL A 56 18.19 8.60 -25.79
CA VAL A 56 18.49 7.34 -25.08
C VAL A 56 19.96 7.27 -24.65
N ASP A 57 20.87 7.84 -25.43
CA ASP A 57 22.32 7.83 -25.14
C ASP A 57 22.67 8.65 -23.89
N LEU A 58 21.80 9.57 -23.47
CA LEU A 58 21.99 10.40 -22.28
C LEU A 58 21.50 9.70 -21.00
N MET A 59 20.84 8.54 -21.10
CA MET A 59 20.27 7.87 -19.94
C MET A 59 21.34 7.25 -19.06
N PHE A 60 21.20 7.42 -17.74
CA PHE A 60 22.09 6.85 -16.70
C PHE A 60 23.56 7.29 -16.80
N VAL A 61 23.83 8.44 -17.42
CA VAL A 61 25.18 9.02 -17.52
C VAL A 61 25.49 9.91 -16.32
N ASN A 62 24.57 10.83 -16.02
CA ASN A 62 24.75 11.84 -14.98
C ASN A 62 24.52 11.27 -13.58
N ASP A 63 25.16 11.91 -12.60
CA ASP A 63 24.89 11.66 -11.19
C ASP A 63 23.53 12.23 -10.77
N ILE A 64 23.01 11.75 -9.64
CA ILE A 64 21.75 12.24 -9.06
C ILE A 64 21.81 13.75 -8.82
N TRP A 65 20.98 14.48 -9.54
CA TRP A 65 20.76 15.92 -9.36
C TRP A 65 19.62 16.21 -8.38
N LYS A 66 19.45 17.48 -8.01
CA LYS A 66 18.38 17.92 -7.12
C LYS A 66 17.71 19.18 -7.65
N VAL A 67 16.38 19.23 -7.59
CA VAL A 67 15.63 20.48 -7.80
C VAL A 67 15.44 21.14 -6.45
N MET A 68 16.17 22.24 -6.20
CA MET A 68 16.19 22.87 -4.88
C MET A 68 14.81 23.21 -4.32
N LYS A 69 13.88 23.67 -5.17
CA LYS A 69 12.50 23.96 -4.76
C LYS A 69 11.74 22.71 -4.28
N LEU A 70 11.94 21.55 -4.90
CA LEU A 70 11.36 20.29 -4.44
C LEU A 70 11.96 19.83 -3.11
N GLN A 71 13.26 20.07 -2.91
CA GLN A 71 13.95 19.75 -1.66
C GLN A 71 13.44 20.63 -0.50
N THR A 72 13.15 21.91 -0.74
CA THR A 72 12.46 22.76 0.25
C THR A 72 11.09 22.20 0.63
N ILE A 73 10.29 21.74 -0.34
CA ILE A 73 8.99 21.10 -0.07
C ILE A 73 9.17 19.81 0.76
N LYS A 74 10.20 19.00 0.46
CA LYS A 74 10.58 17.82 1.25
C LYS A 74 10.87 18.19 2.71
N GLU A 75 11.69 19.21 2.93
CA GLU A 75 12.05 19.70 4.27
C GLU A 75 10.83 20.21 5.05
N GLU A 76 9.97 21.01 4.42
CA GLU A 76 8.72 21.49 5.03
C GLU A 76 7.82 20.32 5.48
N LEU A 77 7.63 19.32 4.62
CA LEU A 77 6.83 18.15 4.96
C LEU A 77 7.45 17.35 6.10
N ASN A 78 8.77 17.14 6.05
CA ASN A 78 9.48 16.40 7.09
C ASN A 78 9.44 17.13 8.43
N ASN A 79 9.46 18.47 8.44
CA ASN A 79 9.26 19.29 9.64
C ASN A 79 7.84 19.17 10.21
N ALA A 80 6.83 18.95 9.37
CA ALA A 80 5.48 18.64 9.85
C ALA A 80 5.39 17.22 10.42
N LYS A 81 5.99 16.24 9.75
CA LYS A 81 6.03 14.84 10.20
C LYS A 81 6.82 14.67 11.49
N SER A 82 7.92 15.40 11.69
CA SER A 82 8.76 15.29 12.89
C SER A 82 8.05 15.71 14.18
N GLN A 83 7.02 16.56 14.08
CA GLN A 83 6.14 16.88 15.21
C GLN A 83 5.43 15.63 15.75
N LEU A 84 5.35 14.55 14.97
CA LEU A 84 4.71 13.30 15.37
C LEU A 84 5.63 12.34 16.13
N ASN A 85 6.94 12.63 16.23
CA ASN A 85 7.95 11.66 16.68
C ASN A 85 7.77 11.20 18.14
N ASP A 86 7.22 12.07 18.99
CA ASP A 86 7.07 11.84 20.43
C ASP A 86 5.69 11.30 20.83
N PHE A 87 4.77 11.14 19.88
CA PHE A 87 3.48 10.50 20.16
C PHE A 87 3.64 8.98 20.19
N ASP A 88 2.97 8.34 21.15
CA ASP A 88 2.83 6.90 21.15
C ASP A 88 2.08 6.43 19.88
N LEU A 89 2.60 5.39 19.23
CA LEU A 89 2.05 4.92 17.96
C LEU A 89 0.63 4.38 18.09
N GLU A 90 0.32 3.63 19.14
CA GLU A 90 -0.99 3.01 19.29
C GLU A 90 -2.06 4.07 19.57
N ASP A 91 -1.78 5.00 20.47
CA ASP A 91 -2.68 6.10 20.80
C ASP A 91 -2.86 7.06 19.61
N TRP A 92 -1.78 7.39 18.90
CA TRP A 92 -1.85 8.20 17.69
C TRP A 92 -2.65 7.50 16.57
N HIS A 93 -2.45 6.20 16.38
CA HIS A 93 -3.26 5.42 15.43
C HIS A 93 -4.74 5.37 15.83
N ARG A 94 -5.04 5.18 17.11
CA ARG A 94 -6.43 5.21 17.61
C ARG A 94 -7.09 6.56 17.33
N HIS A 95 -6.39 7.65 17.64
CA HIS A 95 -6.85 9.02 17.37
C HIS A 95 -7.07 9.27 15.89
N THR A 96 -6.06 9.04 15.06
CA THR A 96 -6.13 9.29 13.61
C THR A 96 -7.16 8.41 12.88
N ASN A 97 -7.41 7.19 13.38
CA ASN A 97 -8.51 6.35 12.88
C ASN A 97 -9.88 6.91 13.27
N PHE A 98 -10.00 7.51 14.47
CA PHE A 98 -11.23 8.14 14.92
C PHE A 98 -11.52 9.42 14.13
N THR A 99 -10.53 10.29 13.93
CA THR A 99 -10.67 11.59 13.25
C THR A 99 -10.73 11.50 11.72
N ASN A 100 -10.33 10.38 11.13
CA ASN A 100 -10.43 10.16 9.68
C ASN A 100 -11.89 10.34 9.21
N LYS A 101 -12.16 11.40 8.44
CA LYS A 101 -13.50 11.72 7.94
C LYS A 101 -14.08 10.60 7.05
N ALA A 102 -13.23 9.84 6.35
CA ALA A 102 -13.65 8.71 5.52
C ALA A 102 -13.67 7.36 6.27
N GLY A 103 -13.33 7.35 7.56
CA GLY A 103 -13.06 6.11 8.33
C GLY A 103 -14.23 5.14 8.43
N ASP A 104 -15.48 5.62 8.31
CA ASP A 104 -16.69 4.79 8.44
C ASP A 104 -17.14 4.18 7.10
N ILE A 105 -16.53 4.56 5.96
CA ILE A 105 -16.87 4.02 4.63
C ILE A 105 -16.61 2.51 4.58
N LEU A 106 -15.44 2.06 5.01
CA LEU A 106 -15.10 0.64 5.06
C LEU A 106 -16.11 -0.15 5.90
N TRP A 107 -16.46 0.37 7.07
CA TRP A 107 -17.44 -0.27 7.96
C TRP A 107 -18.82 -0.36 7.29
N LYS A 108 -19.28 0.73 6.66
CA LYS A 108 -20.57 0.77 5.94
C LYS A 108 -20.59 -0.26 4.82
N LEU A 109 -19.56 -0.29 3.98
CA LEU A 109 -19.43 -1.24 2.88
C LEU A 109 -19.46 -2.68 3.39
N ARG A 110 -18.63 -2.98 4.39
CA ARG A 110 -18.51 -4.34 4.94
C ARG A 110 -19.81 -4.87 5.54
N ASN A 111 -20.59 -4.03 6.24
CA ASN A 111 -21.75 -4.51 6.99
C ASN A 111 -23.07 -4.42 6.23
N GLU A 112 -23.21 -3.51 5.27
CA GLU A 112 -24.48 -3.32 4.56
C GLU A 112 -24.46 -3.83 3.12
N PHE A 113 -23.32 -3.68 2.43
CA PHE A 113 -23.19 -4.09 1.04
C PHE A 113 -22.44 -5.41 0.88
N GLU A 114 -21.64 -5.77 1.88
CA GLU A 114 -20.87 -7.02 1.97
C GLU A 114 -20.10 -7.39 0.68
N PRO A 115 -19.30 -6.50 0.08
CA PRO A 115 -18.46 -6.89 -1.06
C PRO A 115 -17.44 -7.97 -0.66
N GLU A 116 -16.93 -8.66 -1.67
CA GLU A 116 -15.87 -9.64 -1.51
C GLU A 116 -14.55 -8.98 -1.07
N PHE A 117 -13.98 -9.50 0.02
CA PHE A 117 -12.63 -9.16 0.48
C PHE A 117 -12.36 -7.65 0.72
N VAL A 118 -13.30 -6.95 1.35
CA VAL A 118 -13.17 -5.50 1.58
C VAL A 118 -12.12 -5.14 2.63
N THR A 119 -11.10 -4.42 2.17
CA THR A 119 -10.04 -3.80 2.97
C THR A 119 -9.98 -2.29 2.70
N GLN A 120 -9.06 -1.57 3.35
CA GLN A 120 -8.81 -0.17 2.99
C GLN A 120 -8.29 -0.02 1.56
N ALA A 121 -7.43 -0.93 1.09
CA ALA A 121 -6.94 -0.93 -0.29
C ALA A 121 -8.08 -1.12 -1.30
N TRP A 122 -9.05 -1.98 -0.98
CA TRP A 122 -10.27 -2.16 -1.76
C TRP A 122 -11.03 -0.83 -1.97
N CYS A 123 -11.24 -0.08 -0.88
CA CYS A 123 -11.94 1.21 -0.92
C CYS A 123 -11.18 2.25 -1.75
N LYS A 124 -9.85 2.32 -1.60
CA LYS A 124 -8.98 3.22 -2.38
C LYS A 124 -9.10 2.94 -3.87
N PHE A 125 -8.97 1.66 -4.27
CA PHE A 125 -9.09 1.28 -5.68
C PHE A 125 -10.47 1.56 -6.24
N TYR A 126 -11.53 1.26 -5.48
CA TYR A 126 -12.90 1.53 -5.92
C TYR A 126 -13.12 3.03 -6.16
N GLU A 127 -12.58 3.87 -5.27
CA GLU A 127 -12.61 5.32 -5.44
C GLU A 127 -11.85 5.77 -6.71
N ILE A 128 -10.68 5.18 -6.98
CA ILE A 128 -9.86 5.48 -8.16
C ILE A 128 -10.57 5.07 -9.46
N VAL A 129 -11.04 3.82 -9.56
CA VAL A 129 -11.65 3.29 -10.80
C VAL A 129 -12.98 3.97 -11.14
N MET A 130 -13.67 4.51 -10.13
CA MET A 130 -14.85 5.33 -10.35
C MET A 130 -14.53 6.79 -10.72
N SER A 131 -13.39 7.32 -10.25
CA SER A 131 -12.97 8.71 -10.50
C SER A 131 -12.26 8.90 -11.84
N PHE A 132 -11.63 7.85 -12.36
CA PHE A 132 -10.85 7.87 -13.60
C PHE A 132 -11.26 6.72 -14.50
N SER A 133 -11.23 6.95 -15.82
CA SER A 133 -11.51 5.92 -16.83
C SER A 133 -10.35 4.92 -16.98
N LEU A 134 -9.98 4.24 -15.89
CA LEU A 134 -8.96 3.18 -15.87
C LEU A 134 -9.33 2.03 -16.80
N VAL A 135 -10.61 1.66 -16.79
CA VAL A 135 -11.19 0.64 -17.66
C VAL A 135 -11.77 1.32 -18.91
N PRO A 136 -11.22 1.08 -20.11
CA PRO A 136 -11.69 1.70 -21.34
C PRO A 136 -13.14 1.32 -21.65
N SER A 137 -14.00 2.26 -22.04
CA SER A 137 -15.43 1.98 -22.27
C SER A 137 -15.69 0.96 -23.40
N GLN A 138 -14.72 0.80 -24.31
CA GLN A 138 -14.76 -0.14 -25.44
C GLN A 138 -14.93 -1.60 -24.99
N ILE A 139 -14.56 -1.95 -23.76
CA ILE A 139 -14.71 -3.33 -23.26
C ILE A 139 -16.18 -3.78 -23.21
N GLY A 140 -17.13 -2.83 -23.15
CA GLY A 140 -18.56 -3.14 -23.16
C GLY A 140 -19.02 -3.77 -24.48
N GLU A 141 -18.38 -3.38 -25.58
CA GLU A 141 -18.61 -3.91 -26.93
C GLU A 141 -17.75 -5.16 -27.20
N LEU A 142 -16.47 -5.11 -26.82
CA LEU A 142 -15.54 -6.24 -27.01
C LEU A 142 -15.90 -7.46 -26.14
N LYS A 143 -16.62 -7.24 -25.04
CA LYS A 143 -16.97 -8.26 -24.03
C LYS A 143 -15.77 -9.01 -23.47
N TYR A 144 -14.59 -8.40 -23.54
CA TYR A 144 -13.35 -8.98 -23.09
C TYR A 144 -12.47 -7.93 -22.43
N PHE A 145 -11.81 -8.28 -21.33
CA PHE A 145 -10.93 -7.40 -20.60
C PHE A 145 -9.83 -8.20 -19.90
N ASN A 146 -8.59 -7.75 -20.05
CA ASN A 146 -7.44 -8.32 -19.34
C ASN A 146 -6.79 -7.29 -18.43
N SER A 147 -6.47 -7.69 -17.21
CA SER A 147 -5.68 -6.88 -16.27
C SER A 147 -4.51 -7.64 -15.66
N VAL A 148 -3.44 -6.92 -15.33
CA VAL A 148 -2.31 -7.46 -14.56
C VAL A 148 -2.08 -6.62 -13.30
N HIS A 149 -1.90 -7.28 -12.16
CA HIS A 149 -1.77 -6.62 -10.86
C HIS A 149 -0.40 -6.93 -10.25
N LEU A 150 0.47 -5.91 -10.19
CA LEU A 150 1.83 -5.99 -9.68
C LEU A 150 1.87 -5.68 -8.17
N CYS A 151 2.60 -6.49 -7.42
CA CYS A 151 2.74 -6.39 -5.97
C CYS A 151 1.38 -6.30 -5.25
N GLU A 152 0.45 -7.16 -5.66
CA GLU A 152 -0.99 -7.02 -5.38
C GLU A 152 -1.45 -7.64 -4.06
N ALA A 153 -0.60 -8.41 -3.38
CA ALA A 153 -1.02 -9.12 -2.18
C ALA A 153 -1.73 -8.17 -1.18
N PRO A 154 -2.86 -8.59 -0.59
CA PRO A 154 -3.44 -9.92 -0.69
C PRO A 154 -4.46 -10.12 -1.83
N GLY A 155 -4.75 -9.12 -2.67
CA GLY A 155 -5.74 -9.22 -3.77
C GLY A 155 -6.92 -8.24 -3.68
N ALA A 156 -6.78 -7.14 -2.94
CA ALA A 156 -7.86 -6.21 -2.69
C ALA A 156 -8.25 -5.34 -3.90
N PHE A 157 -7.30 -4.99 -4.78
CA PHE A 157 -7.64 -4.27 -6.01
C PHE A 157 -8.35 -5.21 -6.98
N ILE A 158 -7.97 -6.49 -7.03
CA ILE A 158 -8.62 -7.51 -7.88
C ILE A 158 -10.11 -7.62 -7.53
N THR A 159 -10.47 -7.85 -6.26
CA THR A 159 -11.89 -7.99 -5.90
C THR A 159 -12.66 -6.68 -6.02
N SER A 160 -11.99 -5.53 -5.85
CA SER A 160 -12.57 -4.20 -6.07
C SER A 160 -12.86 -3.95 -7.56
N LEU A 161 -11.93 -4.33 -8.44
CA LEU A 161 -12.10 -4.29 -9.89
C LEU A 161 -13.22 -5.22 -10.34
N ASN A 162 -13.28 -6.46 -9.83
CA ASN A 162 -14.39 -7.36 -10.11
C ASN A 162 -15.73 -6.69 -9.79
N HIS A 163 -15.85 -6.10 -8.60
CA HIS A 163 -17.08 -5.45 -8.16
C HIS A 163 -17.50 -4.33 -9.12
N PHE A 164 -16.54 -3.49 -9.53
CA PHE A 164 -16.76 -2.46 -10.54
C PHE A 164 -17.23 -3.05 -11.88
N LEU A 165 -16.56 -4.08 -12.40
CA LEU A 165 -16.90 -4.70 -13.68
C LEU A 165 -18.29 -5.33 -13.65
N GLN A 166 -18.69 -5.99 -12.57
CA GLN A 166 -20.02 -6.59 -12.45
C GLN A 166 -21.15 -5.54 -12.45
N LEU A 167 -20.89 -4.35 -11.91
CA LEU A 167 -21.87 -3.26 -11.87
C LEU A 167 -21.94 -2.46 -13.17
N HIS A 168 -20.80 -2.25 -13.84
CA HIS A 168 -20.68 -1.31 -14.95
C HIS A 168 -20.57 -1.97 -16.32
N TYR A 169 -20.07 -3.21 -16.39
CA TYR A 169 -19.86 -3.96 -17.61
C TYR A 169 -20.38 -5.41 -17.48
N PRO A 170 -21.68 -5.61 -17.19
CA PRO A 170 -22.23 -6.93 -17.01
C PRO A 170 -22.01 -7.81 -18.25
N GLY A 171 -21.50 -9.02 -18.00
CA GLY A 171 -21.20 -10.01 -19.03
C GLY A 171 -19.86 -9.81 -19.75
N VAL A 172 -18.99 -8.89 -19.30
CA VAL A 172 -17.59 -8.88 -19.77
C VAL A 172 -16.88 -10.15 -19.29
N ASN A 173 -16.17 -10.82 -20.18
CA ASN A 173 -15.24 -11.87 -19.80
C ASN A 173 -13.94 -11.22 -19.34
N TRP A 174 -13.63 -11.36 -18.06
CA TRP A 174 -12.45 -10.76 -17.45
C TRP A 174 -11.44 -11.83 -17.07
N HIS A 175 -10.23 -11.71 -17.63
CA HIS A 175 -9.09 -12.50 -17.21
C HIS A 175 -8.07 -11.59 -16.51
N TRP A 176 -7.47 -12.11 -15.45
CA TRP A 176 -6.48 -11.36 -14.70
C TRP A 176 -5.29 -12.23 -14.32
N LYS A 177 -4.13 -11.59 -14.19
CA LYS A 177 -2.93 -12.18 -13.58
C LYS A 177 -2.41 -11.25 -12.49
N ALA A 178 -1.77 -11.82 -11.48
CA ALA A 178 -1.18 -11.03 -10.41
C ALA A 178 0.19 -11.56 -10.00
N THR A 179 1.04 -10.68 -9.49
CA THR A 179 2.33 -11.03 -8.88
C THR A 179 2.47 -10.36 -7.52
N THR A 180 3.24 -11.00 -6.65
CA THR A 180 3.63 -10.52 -5.33
C THR A 180 4.84 -11.35 -4.90
N LEU A 181 5.58 -10.90 -3.87
CA LEU A 181 6.51 -11.79 -3.17
C LEU A 181 5.76 -13.06 -2.77
N ASN A 182 6.28 -14.21 -3.17
CA ASN A 182 5.62 -15.49 -3.01
C ASN A 182 5.51 -15.85 -1.52
N PRO A 183 4.28 -15.93 -0.95
CA PRO A 183 4.09 -16.28 0.46
C PRO A 183 4.49 -17.72 0.78
N TYR A 184 4.63 -18.57 -0.24
CA TYR A 184 5.02 -19.98 -0.11
C TYR A 184 6.53 -20.21 -0.33
N TYR A 185 7.32 -19.13 -0.52
CA TYR A 185 8.76 -19.20 -0.66
C TYR A 185 9.45 -18.81 0.65
N GLU A 186 10.06 -19.78 1.33
CA GLU A 186 10.68 -19.62 2.66
C GLU A 186 11.83 -18.59 2.69
N GLY A 187 12.44 -18.29 1.54
CA GLY A 187 13.53 -17.32 1.44
C GLY A 187 13.06 -15.86 1.52
N ASN A 188 11.76 -15.60 1.38
CA ASN A 188 11.22 -14.24 1.51
C ASN A 188 11.07 -13.86 2.98
N SER A 189 11.46 -12.63 3.33
CA SER A 189 11.30 -12.13 4.69
C SER A 189 9.83 -11.95 5.04
N LEU A 190 9.40 -12.47 6.19
CA LEU A 190 8.07 -12.24 6.75
C LEU A 190 7.76 -10.76 6.96
N THR A 191 8.78 -9.92 7.17
CA THR A 191 8.63 -8.45 7.30
C THR A 191 8.51 -7.71 5.97
N SER A 192 8.69 -8.41 4.84
CA SER A 192 8.55 -7.83 3.51
C SER A 192 7.29 -8.33 2.80
N MET A 193 6.73 -9.45 3.26
CA MET A 193 5.54 -10.07 2.69
C MET A 193 4.26 -9.67 3.42
N ILE A 194 3.15 -9.79 2.70
CA ILE A 194 1.82 -9.82 3.28
C ILE A 194 1.43 -11.28 3.44
N ASN A 195 1.21 -11.72 4.69
CA ASN A 195 0.96 -13.12 5.02
C ASN A 195 -0.50 -13.56 4.81
N ASP A 196 -1.42 -12.63 4.52
CA ASP A 196 -2.82 -12.97 4.23
C ASP A 196 -2.94 -13.59 2.83
N ASP A 197 -2.84 -14.90 2.77
CA ASP A 197 -2.84 -15.68 1.52
C ASP A 197 -4.22 -16.24 1.15
N ARG A 198 -5.29 -15.92 1.92
CA ARG A 198 -6.60 -16.56 1.76
C ARG A 198 -7.18 -16.40 0.36
N PHE A 199 -7.00 -15.23 -0.24
CA PHE A 199 -7.43 -14.97 -1.61
C PHE A 199 -6.47 -15.61 -2.62
N ILE A 200 -5.16 -15.53 -2.38
CA ILE A 200 -4.10 -16.12 -3.21
C ILE A 200 -4.31 -17.62 -3.37
N PHE A 201 -4.52 -18.34 -2.27
CA PHE A 201 -4.72 -19.78 -2.22
C PHE A 201 -5.83 -20.26 -3.15
N HIS A 202 -6.99 -19.61 -3.13
CA HIS A 202 -8.14 -19.99 -3.97
C HIS A 202 -8.02 -19.55 -5.43
N THR A 203 -7.07 -18.69 -5.74
CA THR A 203 -6.86 -18.12 -7.07
C THR A 203 -5.48 -18.40 -7.64
N LEU A 204 -4.74 -19.36 -7.07
CA LEU A 204 -3.33 -19.65 -7.37
C LEU A 204 -3.01 -19.73 -8.88
N PRO A 205 -3.85 -20.32 -9.76
CA PRO A 205 -3.58 -20.32 -11.21
C PRO A 205 -3.46 -18.92 -11.86
N CYS A 206 -4.07 -17.91 -11.24
CA CYS A 206 -4.00 -16.51 -11.67
C CYS A 206 -2.79 -15.76 -11.08
N TRP A 207 -2.00 -16.39 -10.19
CA TRP A 207 -0.78 -15.80 -9.65
C TRP A 207 0.45 -16.29 -10.40
N THR A 208 1.36 -15.38 -10.67
CA THR A 208 2.68 -15.65 -11.24
C THR A 208 3.75 -15.18 -10.25
N PHE A 209 4.68 -16.07 -9.91
CA PHE A 209 5.75 -15.80 -8.96
C PHE A 209 7.12 -15.63 -9.65
N GLY A 210 7.10 -15.36 -10.96
CA GLY A 210 8.30 -15.20 -11.76
C GLY A 210 9.03 -16.52 -12.04
N TYR A 211 10.17 -16.41 -12.72
CA TYR A 211 10.98 -17.53 -13.17
C TYR A 211 11.61 -18.32 -12.01
N ASP A 212 12.02 -17.61 -10.95
CA ASP A 212 12.67 -18.21 -9.77
C ASP A 212 11.71 -18.53 -8.62
N TYR A 213 10.40 -18.33 -8.83
CA TYR A 213 9.33 -18.52 -7.84
C TYR A 213 9.42 -17.63 -6.58
N THR A 214 10.34 -16.66 -6.51
CA THR A 214 10.42 -15.74 -5.35
C THR A 214 9.30 -14.70 -5.38
N GLY A 215 8.79 -14.37 -6.56
CA GLY A 215 7.86 -13.27 -6.77
C GLY A 215 8.49 -11.88 -6.67
N ASP A 216 9.82 -11.78 -6.55
CA ASP A 216 10.51 -10.50 -6.49
C ASP A 216 10.56 -9.84 -7.87
N ILE A 217 9.80 -8.76 -8.02
CA ILE A 217 9.75 -7.98 -9.26
C ILE A 217 11.06 -7.20 -9.52
N LYS A 218 11.94 -7.06 -8.51
CA LYS A 218 13.27 -6.46 -8.70
C LYS A 218 14.23 -7.38 -9.45
N ASN A 219 13.85 -8.63 -9.71
CA ASN A 219 14.57 -9.53 -10.60
C ASN A 219 14.03 -9.40 -12.04
N LEU A 220 14.90 -8.97 -12.97
CA LEU A 220 14.52 -8.82 -14.38
C LEU A 220 14.05 -10.15 -15.02
N SER A 221 14.56 -11.30 -14.58
CA SER A 221 14.10 -12.62 -15.06
C SER A 221 12.64 -12.87 -14.69
N ASN A 222 12.22 -12.43 -13.51
CA ASN A 222 10.83 -12.53 -13.06
C ASN A 222 9.93 -11.58 -13.85
N ILE A 223 10.37 -10.34 -14.11
CA ILE A 223 9.64 -9.41 -14.99
C ILE A 223 9.45 -10.03 -16.38
N ASN A 224 10.51 -10.57 -16.98
CA ASN A 224 10.43 -11.15 -18.31
C ASN A 224 9.44 -12.34 -18.34
N HIS A 225 9.45 -13.18 -17.30
CA HIS A 225 8.48 -14.27 -17.16
C HIS A 225 7.03 -13.77 -17.11
N ILE A 226 6.75 -12.74 -16.30
CA ILE A 226 5.41 -12.13 -16.18
C ILE A 226 4.99 -11.52 -17.53
N VAL A 227 5.91 -10.88 -18.25
CA VAL A 227 5.66 -10.32 -19.58
C VAL A 227 5.28 -11.41 -20.58
N GLU A 228 5.97 -12.56 -20.57
CA GLU A 228 5.61 -13.68 -21.44
C GLU A 228 4.25 -14.30 -21.08
N GLU A 229 3.93 -14.45 -19.79
CA GLU A 229 2.59 -14.89 -19.36
C GLU A 229 1.50 -13.90 -19.80
N ALA A 230 1.73 -12.60 -19.63
CA ALA A 230 0.78 -11.56 -20.02
C ALA A 230 0.49 -11.58 -21.54
N LYS A 231 1.48 -11.86 -22.39
CA LYS A 231 1.27 -12.01 -23.84
C LYS A 231 0.29 -13.14 -24.18
N GLN A 232 0.26 -14.22 -23.38
CA GLN A 232 -0.65 -15.34 -23.60
C GLN A 232 -2.11 -14.97 -23.29
N MET A 233 -2.35 -13.92 -22.50
CA MET A 233 -3.70 -13.42 -22.20
C MET A 233 -4.32 -12.66 -23.38
N GLY A 234 -3.50 -12.19 -24.33
CA GLY A 234 -3.87 -11.19 -25.32
C GLY A 234 -3.60 -9.77 -24.84
N GLU A 235 -4.30 -8.78 -25.40
CA GLU A 235 -4.07 -7.38 -25.06
C GLU A 235 -4.45 -7.07 -23.60
N VAL A 236 -3.51 -6.56 -22.80
CA VAL A 236 -3.74 -6.13 -21.42
C VAL A 236 -4.07 -4.64 -21.39
N LEU A 237 -5.23 -4.28 -20.84
CA LEU A 237 -5.73 -2.90 -20.86
C LEU A 237 -5.64 -2.18 -19.52
N LEU A 238 -5.28 -2.90 -18.46
CA LEU A 238 -5.02 -2.31 -17.15
C LEU A 238 -3.84 -3.01 -16.48
N VAL A 239 -2.86 -2.23 -16.04
CA VAL A 239 -1.86 -2.68 -15.07
C VAL A 239 -2.02 -1.87 -13.79
N THR A 240 -2.01 -2.52 -12.64
CA THR A 240 -1.94 -1.85 -11.33
C THR A 240 -0.64 -2.21 -10.62
N ALA A 241 -0.12 -1.31 -9.80
CA ALA A 241 1.06 -1.50 -8.98
C ALA A 241 0.80 -0.89 -7.59
N ASP A 242 0.64 -1.76 -6.59
CA ASP A 242 0.42 -1.39 -5.19
C ASP A 242 1.58 -1.82 -4.29
N GLY A 243 2.79 -1.94 -4.87
CA GLY A 243 3.99 -2.28 -4.13
C GLY A 243 4.41 -1.22 -3.11
N SER A 244 4.97 -1.67 -1.99
CA SER A 244 5.65 -0.79 -1.05
C SER A 244 6.73 -1.55 -0.29
N VAL A 245 7.65 -0.82 0.33
CA VAL A 245 8.70 -1.37 1.20
C VAL A 245 8.51 -0.80 2.59
N ASP A 246 8.76 -1.60 3.64
CA ASP A 246 8.70 -1.12 5.02
C ASP A 246 9.75 -0.03 5.25
N CYS A 247 9.28 1.22 5.41
CA CYS A 247 10.11 2.39 5.64
C CYS A 247 9.86 3.03 7.01
N HIS A 248 9.23 2.33 7.97
CA HIS A 248 8.90 2.88 9.29
C HIS A 248 10.12 3.41 10.06
N ASP A 249 11.31 2.88 9.79
CA ASP A 249 12.55 3.29 10.45
C ASP A 249 13.17 4.56 9.83
N LYS A 250 12.84 4.87 8.57
CA LYS A 250 13.32 6.04 7.82
C LYS A 250 12.18 6.70 7.03
N PRO A 251 11.12 7.20 7.70
CA PRO A 251 9.93 7.74 7.03
C PRO A 251 10.24 8.98 6.17
N ALA A 252 11.31 9.72 6.48
CA ALA A 252 11.79 10.86 5.72
C ALA A 252 12.44 10.48 4.37
N GLU A 253 12.92 9.24 4.23
CA GLU A 253 13.59 8.73 3.03
C GLU A 253 12.76 7.67 2.29
N GLN A 254 11.46 7.59 2.58
CA GLN A 254 10.52 6.65 1.98
C GLN A 254 10.59 6.67 0.44
N GLU A 255 10.69 7.86 -0.16
CA GLU A 255 10.78 8.02 -1.61
C GLU A 255 12.02 7.34 -2.19
N GLY A 256 13.20 7.60 -1.63
CA GLY A 256 14.45 6.99 -2.08
C GLY A 256 14.41 5.46 -1.98
N VAL A 257 13.90 4.93 -0.85
CA VAL A 257 13.81 3.47 -0.61
C VAL A 257 12.90 2.77 -1.63
N VAL A 258 11.75 3.38 -1.96
CA VAL A 258 10.74 2.76 -2.84
C VAL A 258 11.01 3.07 -4.31
N SER A 259 11.83 4.08 -4.65
CA SER A 259 12.14 4.47 -6.04
C SER A 259 12.61 3.30 -6.92
N SER A 260 13.42 2.38 -6.37
CA SER A 260 13.83 1.16 -7.06
C SER A 260 12.64 0.28 -7.42
N LEU A 261 11.69 0.07 -6.51
CA LEU A 261 10.50 -0.74 -6.76
C LEU A 261 9.64 -0.12 -7.87
N HIS A 262 9.35 1.18 -7.79
CA HIS A 262 8.58 1.88 -8.82
C HIS A 262 9.22 1.77 -10.22
N TYR A 263 10.55 1.76 -10.28
CA TYR A 263 11.29 1.56 -11.53
C TYR A 263 10.99 0.19 -12.15
N TYR A 264 11.09 -0.88 -11.37
CA TYR A 264 10.79 -2.25 -11.83
C TYR A 264 9.31 -2.45 -12.17
N GLU A 265 8.39 -1.92 -11.35
CA GLU A 265 6.95 -1.95 -11.62
C GLU A 265 6.62 -1.22 -12.93
N THR A 266 7.28 -0.09 -13.20
CA THR A 266 7.10 0.68 -14.44
C THR A 266 7.65 -0.08 -15.65
N ILE A 267 8.83 -0.72 -15.54
CA ILE A 267 9.37 -1.57 -16.61
C ILE A 267 8.38 -2.69 -16.95
N ALA A 268 7.87 -3.39 -15.93
CA ALA A 268 6.89 -4.45 -16.12
C ALA A 268 5.63 -3.91 -16.79
N ALA A 269 5.02 -2.86 -16.24
CA ALA A 269 3.79 -2.28 -16.76
C ALA A 269 3.91 -1.83 -18.22
N LEU A 270 4.97 -1.10 -18.59
CA LEU A 270 5.16 -0.61 -19.96
C LEU A 270 5.47 -1.71 -20.98
N ASN A 271 5.96 -2.88 -20.53
CA ASN A 271 6.18 -4.05 -21.38
C ASN A 271 4.94 -4.96 -21.50
N ILE A 272 4.01 -4.87 -20.55
CA ILE A 272 2.78 -5.68 -20.48
C ILE A 272 1.61 -4.98 -21.19
N LEU A 273 1.48 -3.67 -20.99
CA LEU A 273 0.29 -2.91 -21.35
C LEU A 273 0.13 -2.76 -22.87
N GLY A 274 -1.09 -3.00 -23.36
CA GLY A 274 -1.52 -2.74 -24.72
C GLY A 274 -1.77 -1.26 -25.01
N VAL A 275 -1.91 -0.92 -26.30
CA VAL A 275 -2.14 0.47 -26.72
C VAL A 275 -3.49 0.94 -26.18
N GLY A 276 -3.55 2.17 -25.68
CA GLY A 276 -4.77 2.73 -25.08
C GLY A 276 -5.07 2.22 -23.67
N GLY A 277 -4.31 1.27 -23.13
CA GLY A 277 -4.45 0.78 -21.76
C GLY A 277 -4.09 1.82 -20.69
N SER A 278 -4.38 1.49 -19.43
CA SER A 278 -4.13 2.33 -18.28
C SER A 278 -3.12 1.69 -17.30
N PHE A 279 -2.34 2.53 -16.63
CA PHE A 279 -1.43 2.13 -15.56
C PHE A 279 -1.72 2.92 -14.28
N LEU A 280 -1.95 2.20 -13.19
CA LEU A 280 -2.12 2.74 -11.85
C LEU A 280 -0.87 2.41 -11.03
N LEU A 281 -0.19 3.43 -10.51
CA LEU A 281 1.01 3.26 -9.68
C LEU A 281 0.83 3.97 -8.34
N LYS A 282 0.94 3.25 -7.22
CA LYS A 282 1.09 3.88 -5.91
C LYS A 282 2.47 4.51 -5.81
N ILE A 283 2.53 5.75 -5.32
CA ILE A 283 3.77 6.40 -4.90
C ILE A 283 3.55 7.11 -3.55
N PHE A 284 4.56 7.84 -3.08
CA PHE A 284 4.46 8.61 -1.82
C PHE A 284 4.72 10.10 -2.04
N THR A 285 5.94 10.46 -2.40
CA THR A 285 6.32 11.84 -2.72
C THR A 285 7.05 11.87 -4.06
N ALA A 286 7.26 13.07 -4.59
CA ALA A 286 7.92 13.28 -5.88
C ALA A 286 8.91 14.44 -5.78
N TYR A 287 9.94 14.26 -4.95
CA TYR A 287 10.96 15.26 -4.65
C TYR A 287 12.35 14.88 -5.15
N GLU A 288 12.62 13.59 -5.30
CA GLU A 288 13.90 13.02 -5.72
C GLU A 288 13.97 12.84 -7.24
N ALA A 289 15.16 13.02 -7.80
CA ALA A 289 15.36 13.03 -9.25
C ALA A 289 14.92 11.73 -9.93
N GLN A 290 15.05 10.58 -9.25
CA GLN A 290 14.58 9.28 -9.75
C GLN A 290 13.07 9.31 -10.00
N THR A 291 12.29 9.83 -9.05
CA THR A 291 10.83 9.95 -9.18
C THR A 291 10.48 11.00 -10.22
N VAL A 292 11.18 12.14 -10.25
CA VAL A 292 10.96 13.19 -11.27
C VAL A 292 11.14 12.62 -12.68
N CYS A 293 12.23 11.87 -12.92
CA CYS A 293 12.46 11.22 -14.21
C CYS A 293 11.40 10.18 -14.55
N LEU A 294 11.00 9.35 -13.58
CA LEU A 294 9.98 8.33 -13.76
C LEU A 294 8.63 8.96 -14.16
N LEU A 295 8.22 10.03 -13.47
CA LEU A 295 6.99 10.76 -13.79
C LEU A 295 7.07 11.43 -15.16
N TYR A 296 8.23 11.96 -15.54
CA TYR A 296 8.44 12.53 -16.87
C TYR A 296 8.31 11.47 -17.97
N LEU A 297 8.92 10.29 -17.77
CA LEU A 297 8.77 9.12 -18.64
C LEU A 297 7.29 8.76 -18.80
N LEU A 298 6.54 8.66 -17.70
CA LEU A 298 5.11 8.36 -17.72
C LEU A 298 4.30 9.45 -18.46
N CYS A 299 4.60 10.72 -18.23
CA CYS A 299 4.00 11.83 -18.97
C CYS A 299 4.28 11.76 -20.47
N CYS A 300 5.44 11.25 -20.88
CA CYS A 300 5.75 11.01 -22.29
C CYS A 300 5.02 9.77 -22.84
N ALA A 301 4.91 8.70 -22.06
CA ALA A 301 4.37 7.40 -22.40
C ALA A 301 2.83 7.36 -22.53
N PHE A 302 2.12 8.20 -21.80
CA PHE A 302 0.65 8.20 -21.74
C PHE A 302 0.06 9.51 -22.25
N TYR A 303 -1.21 9.52 -22.70
CA TYR A 303 -1.87 10.76 -23.10
C TYR A 303 -2.31 11.61 -21.90
N GLN A 304 -2.64 10.98 -20.78
CA GLN A 304 -3.05 11.69 -19.56
C GLN A 304 -2.37 11.06 -18.34
N VAL A 305 -1.81 11.90 -17.48
CA VAL A 305 -1.21 11.49 -16.21
C VAL A 305 -1.77 12.36 -15.10
N ASN A 306 -2.25 11.73 -14.03
CA ASN A 306 -2.93 12.38 -12.94
C ASN A 306 -2.36 11.90 -11.61
N PHE A 307 -2.33 12.78 -10.61
CA PHE A 307 -2.13 12.41 -9.22
C PHE A 307 -3.47 12.39 -8.51
N PHE A 308 -3.66 11.43 -7.61
CA PHE A 308 -4.85 11.36 -6.79
C PHE A 308 -4.54 10.80 -5.40
N LYS A 309 -5.09 11.45 -4.37
CA LYS A 309 -5.13 10.92 -3.00
C LYS A 309 -6.58 10.59 -2.64
N PRO A 310 -7.01 9.32 -2.76
CA PRO A 310 -8.33 8.90 -2.37
C PRO A 310 -8.68 9.38 -0.95
N ALA A 311 -9.91 9.82 -0.72
CA ALA A 311 -10.45 10.12 0.60
C ALA A 311 -10.34 8.92 1.55
N THR A 312 -10.47 7.71 0.99
CA THR A 312 -10.34 6.44 1.71
C THR A 312 -8.89 6.06 2.06
N SER A 313 -7.89 6.82 1.61
CA SER A 313 -6.51 6.72 2.11
C SER A 313 -6.28 7.64 3.31
N LYS A 314 -5.45 7.21 4.27
CA LYS A 314 -5.17 7.98 5.50
C LYS A 314 -4.63 9.37 5.15
N GLU A 315 -5.29 10.42 5.63
CA GLU A 315 -4.98 11.80 5.22
C GLU A 315 -3.56 12.24 5.60
N GLY A 316 -3.08 11.81 6.77
CA GLY A 316 -1.75 12.18 7.27
C GLY A 316 -0.58 11.39 6.68
N ASN A 317 -0.81 10.38 5.83
CA ASN A 317 0.28 9.66 5.16
C ASN A 317 0.64 10.31 3.82
N SER A 318 1.81 9.93 3.29
CA SER A 318 2.25 10.42 1.99
C SER A 318 1.71 9.59 0.82
N GLU A 319 0.93 8.53 1.05
CA GLU A 319 0.42 7.70 -0.04
C GLU A 319 -0.45 8.52 -1.01
N VAL A 320 -0.08 8.46 -2.29
CA VAL A 320 -0.81 9.02 -3.44
C VAL A 320 -0.69 8.06 -4.63
N TYR A 321 -1.56 8.20 -5.62
CA TYR A 321 -1.56 7.35 -6.80
C TYR A 321 -1.31 8.18 -8.05
N VAL A 322 -0.48 7.66 -8.95
CA VAL A 322 -0.30 8.16 -10.31
C VAL A 322 -1.19 7.33 -11.25
N ILE A 323 -2.11 8.01 -11.92
CA ILE A 323 -3.08 7.41 -12.85
C ILE A 323 -2.69 7.82 -14.26
N CYS A 324 -2.13 6.87 -14.99
CA CYS A 324 -1.70 7.02 -16.37
C CYS A 324 -2.76 6.41 -17.28
N LEU A 325 -3.37 7.20 -18.17
CA LEU A 325 -4.45 6.78 -19.05
C LEU A 325 -4.02 6.87 -20.51
N LYS A 326 -4.51 5.91 -21.30
CA LYS A 326 -4.29 5.81 -22.74
C LYS A 326 -2.79 5.71 -23.06
N TYR A 327 -2.24 4.53 -22.87
CA TYR A 327 -0.85 4.24 -23.22
C TYR A 327 -0.61 4.44 -24.72
N LYS A 328 0.49 5.08 -25.09
CA LYS A 328 0.84 5.29 -26.50
C LYS A 328 1.34 4.02 -27.20
N GLY A 329 1.75 3.01 -26.42
CA GLY A 329 2.26 1.75 -26.94
C GLY A 329 3.76 1.58 -26.74
N LYS A 330 4.18 0.31 -26.61
CA LYS A 330 5.56 -0.09 -26.36
C LYS A 330 6.51 0.34 -27.48
N ASP A 331 6.08 0.30 -28.73
CA ASP A 331 6.92 0.61 -29.88
C ASP A 331 7.47 2.06 -29.85
N VAL A 332 6.70 2.98 -29.26
CA VAL A 332 7.12 4.38 -29.06
C VAL A 332 8.24 4.49 -28.01
N LEU A 333 8.32 3.54 -27.08
CA LEU A 333 9.24 3.56 -25.95
C LEU A 333 10.39 2.55 -26.07
N ASP A 334 10.39 1.69 -27.09
CA ASP A 334 11.22 0.49 -27.12
C ASP A 334 12.73 0.75 -26.89
N PRO A 335 13.35 1.79 -27.50
CA PRO A 335 14.76 2.12 -27.22
C PRO A 335 15.02 2.46 -25.74
N TRP A 336 14.14 3.26 -25.12
CA TRP A 336 14.24 3.64 -23.71
C TRP A 336 13.99 2.45 -22.78
N LEU A 337 13.01 1.61 -23.10
CA LEU A 337 12.71 0.41 -22.31
C LEU A 337 13.87 -0.58 -22.33
N ARG A 338 14.56 -0.76 -23.47
CA ARG A 338 15.78 -1.57 -23.54
C ARG A 338 16.86 -1.03 -22.63
N LYS A 339 17.16 0.28 -22.74
CA LYS A 339 18.14 0.95 -21.88
C LYS A 339 17.78 0.84 -20.39
N MET A 340 16.50 0.93 -20.05
CA MET A 340 16.03 0.73 -18.68
C MET A 340 16.26 -0.70 -18.17
N LYS A 341 16.01 -1.71 -19.01
CA LYS A 341 16.29 -3.12 -18.66
C LYS A 341 17.79 -3.37 -18.48
N ASP A 342 18.62 -2.80 -19.34
CA ASP A 342 20.09 -2.92 -19.25
C ASP A 342 20.65 -2.33 -17.95
N PHE A 343 19.96 -1.33 -17.39
CA PHE A 343 20.33 -0.70 -16.11
C PHE A 343 19.73 -1.41 -14.87
N THR A 344 19.06 -2.55 -15.02
CA THR A 344 18.57 -3.32 -13.86
C THR A 344 19.73 -3.91 -13.04
N GLY A 345 19.59 -3.88 -11.72
CA GLY A 345 20.63 -4.28 -10.76
C GLY A 345 21.67 -3.19 -10.49
N LEU A 346 21.65 -2.07 -11.23
CA LEU A 346 22.63 -0.98 -11.14
C LEU A 346 22.02 0.30 -10.51
N GLN A 347 20.81 0.22 -9.94
CA GLN A 347 20.13 1.38 -9.35
C GLN A 347 20.94 2.05 -8.23
N ASP A 348 21.79 1.29 -7.54
CA ASP A 348 22.63 1.78 -6.44
C ASP A 348 23.91 2.50 -6.92
N GLU A 349 24.19 2.54 -8.23
CA GLU A 349 25.36 3.23 -8.80
C GLU A 349 25.26 4.76 -8.76
N GLY A 350 24.19 5.32 -8.18
CA GLY A 350 24.05 6.76 -7.99
C GLY A 350 23.78 7.53 -9.28
N LYS A 351 23.28 6.85 -10.32
CA LYS A 351 22.93 7.43 -11.63
C LYS A 351 21.45 7.74 -11.75
N VAL A 352 21.14 8.77 -12.53
CA VAL A 352 19.78 9.22 -12.80
C VAL A 352 19.33 8.87 -14.22
N MET A 353 18.05 8.55 -14.40
CA MET A 353 17.52 8.13 -15.70
C MET A 353 17.66 9.20 -16.79
N PHE A 354 17.40 10.47 -16.48
CA PHE A 354 17.56 11.57 -17.43
C PHE A 354 18.39 12.70 -16.81
N PRO A 355 19.27 13.36 -17.59
CA PRO A 355 19.93 14.58 -17.14
C PRO A 355 18.91 15.69 -16.94
N PHE A 356 19.19 16.62 -16.02
CA PHE A 356 18.25 17.68 -15.64
C PHE A 356 17.88 18.57 -16.83
N GLU A 357 18.85 18.86 -17.70
CA GLU A 357 18.72 19.71 -18.89
C GLU A 357 17.76 19.14 -19.94
N SER A 358 17.51 17.83 -19.89
CA SER A 358 16.58 17.15 -20.80
C SER A 358 15.15 17.13 -20.27
N ILE A 359 14.89 17.65 -19.07
CA ILE A 359 13.55 17.74 -18.49
C ILE A 359 13.01 19.16 -18.72
N PRO A 360 11.89 19.32 -19.46
CA PRO A 360 11.31 20.63 -19.71
C PRO A 360 10.97 21.37 -18.42
N GLN A 361 11.29 22.67 -18.41
CA GLN A 361 11.05 23.54 -17.27
C GLN A 361 9.55 23.60 -16.92
N GLU A 362 8.67 23.55 -17.92
CA GLU A 362 7.21 23.54 -17.73
C GLU A 362 6.76 22.29 -16.97
N PHE A 363 7.37 21.12 -17.22
CA PHE A 363 7.08 19.91 -16.46
C PHE A 363 7.52 20.06 -15.00
N ILE A 364 8.72 20.62 -14.76
CA ILE A 364 9.21 20.87 -13.40
C ILE A 364 8.28 21.84 -12.65
N GLU A 365 7.75 22.87 -13.33
CA GLU A 365 6.80 23.82 -12.74
C GLU A 365 5.46 23.16 -12.37
N GLU A 366 4.91 22.34 -13.26
CA GLU A 366 3.70 21.57 -12.95
C GLU A 366 3.92 20.58 -11.80
N LEU A 367 5.08 19.90 -11.78
CA LEU A 367 5.44 19.00 -10.70
C LEU A 367 5.58 19.76 -9.38
N LEU A 368 6.14 20.97 -9.36
CA LEU A 368 6.22 21.81 -8.18
C LEU A 368 4.84 22.19 -7.64
N ILE A 369 3.90 22.54 -8.52
CA ILE A 369 2.51 22.84 -8.13
C ILE A 369 1.85 21.59 -7.54
N CYS A 370 1.99 20.45 -8.22
CA CYS A 370 1.46 19.16 -7.76
C CYS A 370 2.03 18.79 -6.37
N SER A 371 3.35 18.76 -6.25
CA SER A 371 4.07 18.41 -5.03
C SER A 371 3.71 19.34 -3.87
N THR A 372 3.60 20.65 -4.11
CA THR A 372 3.17 21.62 -3.09
C THR A 372 1.75 21.32 -2.61
N ARG A 373 0.82 21.05 -3.53
CA ARG A 373 -0.59 20.78 -3.20
C ARG A 373 -0.77 19.52 -2.36
N PHE A 374 -0.10 18.41 -2.70
CA PHE A 374 -0.18 17.18 -1.92
C PHE A 374 0.55 17.30 -0.58
N LYS A 375 1.66 18.04 -0.52
CA LYS A 375 2.31 18.42 0.73
C LYS A 375 1.36 19.22 1.64
N ASP A 376 0.67 20.23 1.11
CA ASP A 376 -0.27 21.06 1.87
C ASP A 376 -1.43 20.23 2.44
N PHE A 377 -2.02 19.33 1.65
CA PHE A 377 -3.05 18.42 2.14
C PHE A 377 -2.57 17.57 3.32
N GLN A 378 -1.35 17.03 3.24
CA GLN A 378 -0.79 16.20 4.30
C GLN A 378 -0.45 17.03 5.55
N VAL A 379 0.19 18.18 5.38
CA VAL A 379 0.55 19.08 6.49
C VAL A 379 -0.70 19.58 7.21
N GLU A 380 -1.74 19.95 6.47
CA GLU A 380 -3.03 20.35 7.03
C GLU A 380 -3.65 19.22 7.87
N ALA A 381 -3.67 17.99 7.33
CA ALA A 381 -4.18 16.83 8.04
C ALA A 381 -3.38 16.53 9.32
N ILE A 382 -2.05 16.60 9.29
CA ILE A 382 -1.18 16.42 10.45
C ILE A 382 -1.49 17.47 11.52
N LYS A 383 -1.46 18.76 11.16
CA LYS A 383 -1.68 19.87 12.10
C LYS A 383 -3.07 19.82 12.73
N LYS A 384 -4.11 19.53 11.94
CA LYS A 384 -5.49 19.35 12.45
C LYS A 384 -5.57 18.22 13.46
N ASN A 385 -4.93 17.08 13.18
CA ASN A 385 -4.94 15.95 14.11
C ASN A 385 -4.22 16.25 15.42
N ILE A 386 -3.09 16.97 15.38
CA ILE A 386 -2.38 17.41 16.58
C ILE A 386 -3.27 18.34 17.42
N GLN A 387 -3.93 19.32 16.78
CA GLN A 387 -4.81 20.28 17.46
C GLN A 387 -6.04 19.62 18.10
N MET A 388 -6.59 18.58 17.46
CA MET A 388 -7.78 17.86 17.94
C MET A 388 -7.45 16.83 19.03
N LEU A 389 -6.18 16.54 19.30
CA LEU A 389 -5.80 15.48 20.23
C LEU A 389 -6.22 15.85 21.66
N GLY A 390 -7.01 14.97 22.28
CA GLY A 390 -7.47 15.16 23.66
C GLY A 390 -8.63 16.13 23.83
N ASP A 391 -9.16 16.73 22.76
CA ASP A 391 -10.33 17.62 22.82
C ASP A 391 -11.63 16.82 22.57
N PRO A 392 -12.48 16.59 23.59
CA PRO A 392 -13.73 15.84 23.41
C PRO A 392 -14.79 16.61 22.62
N SER A 393 -14.68 17.94 22.47
CA SER A 393 -15.67 18.78 21.80
C SER A 393 -15.75 18.49 20.29
N VAL A 394 -14.65 18.00 19.69
CA VAL A 394 -14.57 17.69 18.26
C VAL A 394 -15.31 16.40 17.89
N ASN A 395 -15.65 15.55 18.88
CA ASN A 395 -16.23 14.23 18.64
C ASN A 395 -17.54 14.27 17.85
N TYR A 396 -18.41 15.26 18.15
CA TYR A 396 -19.67 15.41 17.41
C TYR A 396 -19.42 15.83 15.95
N ILE A 397 -18.50 16.77 15.75
CA ILE A 397 -18.12 17.29 14.43
C ILE A 397 -17.53 16.17 13.56
N ILE A 398 -16.60 15.38 14.12
CA ILE A 398 -15.99 14.24 13.43
C ILE A 398 -17.05 13.20 13.02
N LYS A 399 -17.97 12.84 13.94
CA LYS A 399 -19.07 11.91 13.63
C LYS A 399 -19.97 12.45 12.52
N ARG A 400 -20.26 13.75 12.53
CA ARG A 400 -21.02 14.42 11.47
C ARG A 400 -20.31 14.33 10.11
N PHE A 401 -19.02 14.65 10.05
CA PHE A 401 -18.26 14.54 8.80
C PHE A 401 -18.12 13.09 8.32
N LYS A 402 -17.99 12.12 9.22
CA LYS A 402 -18.01 10.69 8.87
C LYS A 402 -19.32 10.27 8.21
N TYR A 403 -20.43 10.66 8.81
CA TYR A 403 -21.75 10.43 8.21
C TYR A 403 -21.84 11.06 6.80
N LEU A 404 -21.46 12.32 6.65
CA LEU A 404 -21.52 13.03 5.37
C LEU A 404 -20.58 12.42 4.32
N ALA A 405 -19.38 11.99 4.70
CA ALA A 405 -18.44 11.33 3.79
C ALA A 405 -19.00 10.00 3.28
N VAL A 406 -19.66 9.21 4.14
CA VAL A 406 -20.36 7.99 3.74
C VAL A 406 -21.50 8.31 2.76
N GLN A 407 -22.33 9.31 3.05
CA GLN A 407 -23.42 9.70 2.13
C GLN A 407 -22.89 10.17 0.78
N HIS A 408 -21.84 11.00 0.79
CA HIS A 408 -21.19 11.47 -0.43
C HIS A 408 -20.62 10.30 -1.23
N PHE A 409 -19.87 9.39 -0.59
CA PHE A 409 -19.31 8.21 -1.25
C PHE A 409 -20.39 7.37 -1.94
N MET A 410 -21.46 7.02 -1.21
CA MET A 410 -22.54 6.17 -1.75
C MET A 410 -23.27 6.85 -2.90
N LYS A 411 -23.56 8.16 -2.77
CA LYS A 411 -24.28 8.93 -3.79
C LYS A 411 -23.42 9.19 -5.02
N HIS A 412 -22.18 9.63 -4.83
CA HIS A 412 -21.27 10.03 -5.91
C HIS A 412 -20.83 8.81 -6.73
N TYR A 413 -20.46 7.72 -6.05
CA TYR A 413 -20.02 6.49 -6.71
C TYR A 413 -21.15 5.48 -6.98
N LYS A 414 -22.40 5.84 -6.67
CA LYS A 414 -23.62 5.04 -6.93
C LYS A 414 -23.46 3.57 -6.52
N PHE A 415 -22.87 3.34 -5.35
CA PHE A 415 -22.49 2.02 -4.88
C PHE A 415 -23.70 1.08 -4.78
N LYS A 416 -23.55 -0.18 -5.20
CA LYS A 416 -24.61 -1.19 -5.14
C LYS A 416 -24.06 -2.53 -4.68
N LYS A 417 -24.89 -3.29 -3.96
CA LYS A 417 -24.57 -4.68 -3.59
C LYS A 417 -24.68 -5.57 -4.83
N ILE A 418 -23.74 -6.51 -4.97
CA ILE A 418 -23.87 -7.63 -5.91
C ILE A 418 -24.76 -8.66 -5.22
N SER A 419 -25.93 -8.94 -5.80
CA SER A 419 -26.92 -9.86 -5.21
C SER A 419 -26.61 -11.33 -5.49
N ASP A 420 -25.85 -11.61 -6.53
CA ASP A 420 -25.52 -12.94 -6.99
C ASP A 420 -24.07 -13.27 -6.60
N GLU A 421 -23.91 -14.09 -5.57
CA GLU A 421 -22.60 -14.46 -5.03
C GLU A 421 -21.76 -15.28 -6.02
N SER A 422 -22.37 -15.88 -7.05
CA SER A 422 -21.62 -16.57 -8.11
C SER A 422 -20.75 -15.64 -8.97
N LYS A 423 -20.95 -14.32 -8.82
CA LYS A 423 -20.16 -13.27 -9.48
C LYS A 423 -18.96 -12.81 -8.66
N GLU A 424 -18.80 -13.29 -7.43
CA GLU A 424 -17.59 -13.10 -6.64
C GLU A 424 -16.46 -14.00 -7.20
N VAL A 425 -15.20 -13.57 -7.07
CA VAL A 425 -14.05 -14.30 -7.65
C VAL A 425 -13.82 -15.62 -6.91
N VAL A 426 -13.86 -15.58 -5.58
CA VAL A 426 -13.67 -16.72 -4.67
C VAL A 426 -14.93 -16.98 -3.85
N GLY A 427 -15.59 -15.93 -3.40
CA GLY A 427 -16.73 -16.00 -2.51
C GLY A 427 -16.37 -15.60 -1.08
N LYS A 428 -17.09 -14.62 -0.51
CA LYS A 428 -16.88 -14.08 0.85
C LYS A 428 -17.00 -15.16 1.94
N HIS A 429 -17.86 -16.16 1.76
CA HIS A 429 -18.03 -17.27 2.71
C HIS A 429 -16.78 -18.16 2.73
N LYS A 430 -16.29 -18.55 1.55
CA LYS A 430 -15.08 -19.34 1.38
C LYS A 430 -13.85 -18.63 1.97
N LEU A 431 -13.71 -17.33 1.72
CA LEU A 431 -12.63 -16.51 2.29
C LEU A 431 -12.69 -16.40 3.83
N LYS A 432 -13.89 -16.38 4.43
CA LYS A 432 -14.06 -16.36 5.89
C LYS A 432 -13.70 -17.70 6.54
N GLU A 433 -14.01 -18.82 5.88
CA GLU A 433 -13.73 -20.17 6.37
C GLU A 433 -12.27 -20.59 6.17
N THR A 434 -11.54 -19.92 5.27
CA THR A 434 -10.13 -20.22 5.00
C THR A 434 -9.27 -19.77 6.17
N MET A 435 -8.69 -20.75 6.87
CA MET A 435 -7.71 -20.46 7.90
C MET A 435 -6.44 -19.89 7.26
N SER A 436 -6.03 -18.70 7.70
CA SER A 436 -4.70 -18.16 7.40
C SER A 436 -4.09 -17.64 8.69
N GLN A 437 -2.81 -17.94 8.88
CA GLN A 437 -2.05 -17.48 10.03
C GLN A 437 -1.67 -16.02 9.79
N ASN A 438 -2.60 -15.09 10.07
CA ASN A 438 -2.34 -13.66 10.08
C ASN A 438 -1.48 -13.29 11.31
N LEU A 439 -0.22 -13.67 11.28
CA LEU A 439 0.81 -13.14 12.16
C LEU A 439 1.25 -11.81 11.54
N ASP A 440 1.00 -10.70 12.22
CA ASP A 440 1.54 -9.39 11.85
C ASP A 440 2.92 -9.21 12.49
N PRO A 441 4.03 -9.40 11.73
CA PRO A 441 5.38 -9.20 12.26
C PRO A 441 5.71 -7.71 12.49
N HIS A 442 4.81 -6.78 12.12
CA HIS A 442 4.98 -5.33 12.26
C HIS A 442 4.26 -4.73 13.48
N ALA A 443 3.68 -5.54 14.37
CA ALA A 443 3.13 -5.05 15.65
C ALA A 443 4.27 -4.46 16.53
N ARG A 444 4.43 -3.13 16.51
CA ARG A 444 5.48 -2.41 17.25
C ARG A 444 4.86 -1.48 18.30
N LYS A 445 5.49 -1.41 19.49
CA LYS A 445 5.06 -0.57 20.62
C LYS A 445 5.94 0.68 20.82
N GLY A 446 5.36 1.75 21.36
CA GLY A 446 6.04 2.99 21.75
C GLY A 446 6.25 4.00 20.61
N SER A 447 6.78 5.18 20.93
CA SER A 447 7.03 6.29 19.99
C SER A 447 8.26 6.06 19.08
N TYR A 448 8.43 6.88 18.04
CA TYR A 448 9.64 6.80 17.18
C TYR A 448 10.91 7.14 17.97
N SER A 449 10.85 8.18 18.80
CA SER A 449 11.93 8.57 19.71
C SER A 449 12.32 7.43 20.66
N ASP A 450 11.35 6.72 21.23
CA ASP A 450 11.59 5.53 22.07
C ASP A 450 12.36 4.45 21.30
N ARG A 451 11.94 4.17 20.05
CA ARG A 451 12.59 3.15 19.22
C ARG A 451 14.03 3.50 18.86
N ILE A 452 14.35 4.77 18.59
CA ILE A 452 15.74 5.21 18.37
C ILE A 452 16.58 4.98 19.63
N GLN A 453 16.10 5.44 20.79
CA GLN A 453 16.82 5.25 22.06
C GLN A 453 17.03 3.77 22.38
N LYS A 454 16.03 2.92 22.08
CA LYS A 454 16.09 1.46 22.27
C LYS A 454 17.08 0.78 21.30
N LYS A 455 17.17 1.22 20.04
CA LYS A 455 18.15 0.67 19.07
C LYS A 455 19.58 0.80 19.58
N ASN A 456 19.87 1.86 20.34
CA ASN A 456 21.20 2.17 20.87
C ASN A 456 21.53 1.51 22.22
N SER A 457 20.64 0.69 22.80
CA SER A 457 20.88 0.04 24.11
C SER A 457 20.58 -1.46 24.09
N VAL A 458 21.65 -2.27 24.17
CA VAL A 458 21.56 -3.75 24.25
C VAL A 458 20.83 -4.21 25.51
N VAL A 459 21.03 -3.50 26.62
CA VAL A 459 20.44 -3.84 27.93
C VAL A 459 18.91 -3.67 27.92
N LYS A 460 18.40 -2.59 27.32
CA LYS A 460 16.94 -2.38 27.20
C LYS A 460 16.27 -3.45 26.33
N LYS A 461 16.92 -3.87 25.22
CA LYS A 461 16.41 -4.95 24.37
C LYS A 461 16.29 -6.29 25.12
N LEU A 462 17.26 -6.61 25.99
CA LEU A 462 17.24 -7.84 26.78
C LEU A 462 16.15 -7.83 27.86
N LEU A 463 15.90 -6.66 28.48
CA LEU A 463 14.83 -6.50 29.47
C LEU A 463 13.43 -6.62 28.83
N GLU A 464 13.22 -6.05 27.65
CA GLU A 464 11.95 -6.18 26.92
C GLU A 464 11.71 -7.61 26.45
N LEU A 465 12.73 -8.29 25.90
CA LEU A 465 12.61 -9.70 25.55
C LEU A 465 12.25 -10.54 26.79
N HIS A 466 12.82 -10.21 27.95
CA HIS A 466 12.48 -10.86 29.21
C HIS A 466 11.03 -10.61 29.63
N GLU A 467 10.53 -9.37 29.52
CA GLU A 467 9.14 -9.01 29.80
C GLU A 467 8.17 -9.67 28.81
N GLU A 468 8.48 -9.72 27.51
CA GLU A 468 7.68 -10.40 26.49
C GLU A 468 7.63 -11.91 26.76
N LEU A 469 8.75 -12.53 27.12
CA LEU A 469 8.81 -13.94 27.51
C LEU A 469 8.02 -14.23 28.80
N GLN A 470 7.87 -13.27 29.71
CA GLN A 470 7.04 -13.43 30.91
C GLN A 470 5.53 -13.47 30.58
N VAL A 471 5.10 -12.84 29.48
CA VAL A 471 3.72 -12.87 29.00
C VAL A 471 3.37 -14.21 28.36
N PHE A 472 4.36 -14.93 27.83
CA PHE A 472 4.21 -16.31 27.38
C PHE A 472 4.06 -17.23 28.59
N ASN A 473 2.82 -17.39 29.05
CA ASN A 473 2.43 -18.30 30.12
C ASN A 473 2.46 -19.76 29.60
N VAL A 474 3.63 -20.24 29.19
CA VAL A 474 3.85 -21.59 28.69
C VAL A 474 4.05 -22.50 29.90
N THR A 475 3.01 -23.26 30.25
CA THR A 475 3.16 -24.41 31.15
C THR A 475 3.93 -25.49 30.41
N TRP A 476 5.23 -25.56 30.70
CA TRP A 476 6.11 -26.59 30.16
C TRP A 476 5.63 -27.97 30.67
N THR A 477 5.14 -28.81 29.77
CA THR A 477 4.46 -30.08 30.12
C THR A 477 5.41 -31.20 30.55
N TYR A 478 6.72 -30.96 30.54
CA TYR A 478 7.71 -31.96 30.87
C TYR A 478 8.16 -31.80 32.34
N LYS A 479 8.16 -32.91 33.08
CA LYS A 479 8.52 -32.99 34.52
C LYS A 479 10.01 -32.79 34.83
N HIS A 480 10.83 -32.39 33.86
CA HIS A 480 12.28 -32.28 34.05
C HIS A 480 12.69 -30.83 34.30
N ASP A 481 13.65 -30.62 35.20
CA ASP A 481 14.16 -29.28 35.49
C ASP A 481 14.72 -28.63 34.21
N ILE A 482 14.24 -27.43 33.89
CA ILE A 482 14.81 -26.60 32.83
C ILE A 482 16.24 -26.25 33.25
N LYS A 483 17.23 -26.90 32.62
CA LYS A 483 18.64 -26.52 32.76
C LYS A 483 18.91 -25.35 31.81
N TRP A 484 18.89 -24.14 32.36
CA TRP A 484 19.41 -22.96 31.67
C TRP A 484 20.93 -23.13 31.50
N LEU A 485 21.36 -23.46 30.29
CA LEU A 485 22.78 -23.42 29.93
C LEU A 485 23.23 -21.96 29.88
N LYS A 486 24.05 -21.54 30.85
CA LYS A 486 24.81 -20.29 30.72
C LYS A 486 25.84 -20.49 29.62
N VAL A 487 25.56 -19.93 28.44
CA VAL A 487 26.52 -19.90 27.34
C VAL A 487 27.23 -18.56 27.37
N SER A 488 28.56 -18.58 27.47
CA SER A 488 29.38 -17.38 27.29
C SER A 488 29.53 -17.13 25.79
N ILE A 489 29.05 -15.97 25.33
CA ILE A 489 29.17 -15.55 23.93
C ILE A 489 30.50 -14.83 23.77
N TYR A 490 31.36 -15.35 22.90
CA TYR A 490 32.58 -14.67 22.47
C TYR A 490 32.40 -14.19 21.03
N VAL A 491 32.54 -12.89 20.83
CA VAL A 491 32.57 -12.27 19.50
C VAL A 491 34.04 -12.18 19.09
N CYS A 492 34.43 -12.94 18.07
CA CYS A 492 35.75 -12.82 17.45
C CYS A 492 35.73 -11.68 16.42
N ASP A 493 36.86 -10.99 16.24
CA ASP A 493 37.08 -9.85 15.33
C ASP A 493 36.73 -10.09 13.84
N ARG A 494 36.31 -11.31 13.46
CA ARG A 494 35.81 -11.65 12.12
C ARG A 494 34.30 -11.89 12.03
N GLY A 495 33.53 -11.53 13.06
CA GLY A 495 32.06 -11.57 13.03
C GLY A 495 31.45 -12.98 13.12
N GLN A 496 32.24 -14.02 13.40
CA GLN A 496 31.71 -15.35 13.73
C GLN A 496 31.37 -15.43 15.21
N ILE A 497 30.12 -15.83 15.50
CA ILE A 497 29.64 -16.11 16.86
C ILE A 497 29.92 -17.59 17.16
N MET A 498 30.75 -17.87 18.17
CA MET A 498 30.96 -19.23 18.66
C MET A 498 30.27 -19.44 20.00
N PHE A 499 29.52 -20.53 20.11
CA PHE A 499 28.86 -20.95 21.34
C PHE A 499 29.71 -22.02 22.04
N CYS A 500 30.33 -21.67 23.18
CA CYS A 500 31.02 -22.64 24.03
C CYS A 500 30.16 -22.96 25.26
N GLY A 501 29.64 -24.19 25.34
CA GLY A 501 28.97 -24.70 26.53
C GLY A 501 29.98 -25.25 27.53
N ALA A 502 30.06 -24.66 28.73
CA ALA A 502 30.83 -25.23 29.83
C ALA A 502 30.03 -26.34 30.51
N ALA A 503 30.29 -27.60 30.16
CA ALA A 503 29.97 -28.72 31.02
C ALA A 503 31.15 -28.93 31.99
N GLN A 504 30.95 -28.66 33.28
CA GLN A 504 31.88 -29.09 34.33
C GLN A 504 31.83 -30.62 34.46
N SER A 505 32.66 -31.30 33.68
CA SER A 505 33.32 -32.55 34.08
C SER A 505 34.50 -32.78 33.14
N GLU A 506 35.64 -33.11 33.72
CA GLU A 506 36.94 -33.24 33.07
C GLU A 506 36.94 -34.11 31.80
N LYS A 507 37.73 -33.66 30.81
CA LYS A 507 38.23 -34.41 29.64
C LYS A 507 37.18 -34.96 28.68
N ASN A 508 36.69 -34.09 27.79
CA ASN A 508 36.67 -34.27 26.32
C ASN A 508 35.75 -33.20 25.71
N ILE A 509 36.30 -32.35 24.82
CA ILE A 509 35.50 -31.40 24.03
C ILE A 509 34.86 -32.20 22.89
N VAL A 510 33.54 -32.38 22.93
CA VAL A 510 32.77 -32.96 21.82
C VAL A 510 31.90 -31.88 21.20
N PRO A 511 31.92 -31.66 19.86
CA PRO A 511 31.02 -30.73 19.21
C PRO A 511 29.57 -31.17 19.38
N LEU A 512 28.70 -30.26 19.80
CA LEU A 512 27.25 -30.50 19.81
C LEU A 512 26.75 -30.56 18.36
N GLN A 513 26.62 -31.76 17.80
CA GLN A 513 25.81 -32.01 16.61
C GLN A 513 24.34 -32.17 17.03
N ILE A 514 23.51 -31.18 16.70
CA ILE A 514 22.06 -31.29 16.85
C ILE A 514 21.55 -32.17 15.70
N PHE A 515 21.28 -33.44 15.98
CA PHE A 515 20.53 -34.29 15.07
C PHE A 515 19.02 -34.07 15.28
N TYR A 516 18.34 -33.52 14.28
CA TYR A 516 16.89 -33.68 14.15
C TYR A 516 16.61 -35.14 13.78
N LYS A 517 15.85 -35.85 14.61
CA LYS A 517 15.27 -37.15 14.25
C LYS A 517 13.84 -36.88 13.72
N LYS A 518 13.60 -37.33 12.48
CA LYS A 518 12.33 -37.23 11.74
C LYS A 518 11.13 -37.73 12.54
#